data_AF-A0A9P7TFQ5-F1
#
_entry.id   AF-A0A9P7TFQ5-F1
#
_cell.length_a   1.000
_cell.length_b   1.000
_cell.length_c   1.000
_cell.angle_alpha   90.00
_cell.angle_beta   90.00
_cell.angle_gamma   90.00
#
_symmetry.space_group_name_H-M   'P 1'
#
loop_
_entity.id
_entity.type
_entity.pdbx_description
1 polymer ?
#
loop_
_entity_poly.entity_id
_entity_poly.type
_entity_poly.pdbx_seq_one_letter_code
_entity_poly.pdbx_strand_id
1 'polypeptide(L)'
;MSCVHNEKELIKAVAADRAELAIIFHFELMYLDHGVDGKFSPKAWPLSELKTKVNKWQRFMYDNNGWNALYLGNHDQPRAVSRFAHDGPEYRQASAKLIAIFPAFQAGTPFIYQGQEIGMTNVPIEWDMKDYKDIDCLNHWDIHKDSADEASKSLFKEEYQKKSRDNARTPMQWDDSPHAGFTTSSTPWMRVHDNYKDINAASQVNDPTLVFHMYRLALEKRKEHKDTLVYGDFELVDEENDKIFAYKRFASNGEAALVVCTGDVDDSFQSQGGAGDVDWENTG
;
A
#
# COMPACT_ATOMS: atom_id res chain seq x y z
N MET A 1 -11.91 -8.59 12.97
CA MET A 1 -12.12 -9.51 11.83
C MET A 1 -11.57 -10.86 12.23
N SER A 2 -12.33 -11.94 12.08
CA SER A 2 -11.83 -13.31 12.31
C SER A 2 -10.86 -13.66 11.19
N CYS A 3 -9.56 -13.52 11.47
CA CYS A 3 -8.50 -13.96 10.57
C CYS A 3 -7.67 -15.06 11.25
N VAL A 4 -7.14 -15.97 10.45
CA VAL A 4 -6.28 -17.05 10.95
C VAL A 4 -4.91 -16.44 11.21
N HIS A 5 -4.55 -16.31 12.49
CA HIS A 5 -3.25 -15.78 12.91
C HIS A 5 -2.18 -16.87 13.07
N ASN A 6 -2.59 -18.14 13.09
CA ASN A 6 -1.69 -19.26 13.26
C ASN A 6 -1.13 -19.68 11.89
N GLU A 7 0.17 -19.48 11.71
CA GLU A 7 0.87 -19.78 10.46
C GLU A 7 0.81 -21.26 10.11
N LYS A 8 0.80 -22.16 11.12
CA LYS A 8 0.67 -23.61 10.91
C LYS A 8 -0.70 -24.03 10.40
N GLU A 9 -1.76 -23.28 10.71
CA GLU A 9 -3.08 -23.53 10.15
C GLU A 9 -3.18 -22.93 8.75
N LEU A 10 -2.60 -21.74 8.54
CA LEU A 10 -2.60 -21.07 7.25
C LEU A 10 -1.92 -21.92 6.18
N ILE A 11 -0.76 -22.49 6.48
CA ILE A 11 0.03 -23.22 5.48
C ILE A 11 -0.63 -24.51 5.00
N LYS A 12 -1.49 -25.12 5.82
CA LYS A 12 -2.29 -26.29 5.41
C LYS A 12 -3.24 -25.96 4.24
N ALA A 13 -3.60 -24.69 4.07
CA ALA A 13 -4.48 -24.26 2.99
C ALA A 13 -3.72 -23.80 1.73
N VAL A 14 -2.45 -23.36 1.85
CA VAL A 14 -1.74 -22.69 0.75
C VAL A 14 -0.39 -23.29 0.35
N ALA A 15 0.15 -24.26 1.08
CA ALA A 15 1.35 -24.97 0.61
C ALA A 15 1.06 -25.71 -0.70
N ALA A 16 1.98 -25.64 -1.65
CA ALA A 16 1.71 -26.07 -3.02
C ALA A 16 1.39 -27.57 -3.15
N ASP A 17 1.87 -28.41 -2.23
CA ASP A 17 1.59 -29.85 -2.17
C ASP A 17 0.20 -30.18 -1.62
N ARG A 18 -0.51 -29.21 -1.02
CA ARG A 18 -1.86 -29.38 -0.48
C ARG A 18 -2.93 -29.43 -1.56
N ALA A 19 -2.68 -28.79 -2.71
CA ALA A 19 -3.64 -28.65 -3.81
C ALA A 19 -5.02 -28.09 -3.37
N GLU A 20 -5.00 -27.16 -2.41
CA GLU A 20 -6.20 -26.48 -1.91
C GLU A 20 -6.31 -25.07 -2.51
N LEU A 21 -5.81 -24.04 -1.82
CA LEU A 21 -5.72 -22.67 -2.33
C LEU A 21 -4.31 -22.38 -2.82
N ALA A 22 -4.19 -21.48 -3.80
CA ALA A 22 -2.88 -21.05 -4.30
C ALA A 22 -2.27 -19.90 -3.49
N ILE A 23 -3.10 -19.03 -2.93
CA ILE A 23 -2.70 -17.76 -2.31
C ILE A 23 -3.67 -17.41 -1.17
N ILE A 24 -3.16 -16.77 -0.11
CA ILE A 24 -3.96 -16.16 0.95
C ILE A 24 -3.50 -14.72 1.23
N PHE A 25 -4.45 -13.86 1.61
CA PHE A 25 -4.18 -12.51 2.10
C PHE A 25 -3.99 -12.54 3.62
N HIS A 26 -2.78 -12.23 4.09
CA HIS A 26 -2.56 -11.91 5.50
C HIS A 26 -2.85 -10.42 5.75
N PHE A 27 -3.27 -10.07 6.96
CA PHE A 27 -3.67 -8.69 7.30
C PHE A 27 -2.70 -8.02 8.29
N GLU A 28 -1.57 -8.64 8.64
CA GLU A 28 -0.66 -8.09 9.65
C GLU A 28 -0.15 -6.68 9.30
N LEU A 29 0.10 -6.36 8.01
CA LEU A 29 0.48 -5.01 7.60
C LEU A 29 -0.66 -4.00 7.80
N MET A 30 -1.90 -4.47 7.70
CA MET A 30 -3.11 -3.65 7.82
C MET A 30 -3.48 -3.36 9.27
N TYR A 31 -2.71 -3.85 10.24
CA TYR A 31 -2.93 -3.63 11.67
C TYR A 31 -1.81 -2.81 12.33
N LEU A 32 -0.81 -2.36 11.57
CA LEU A 32 0.36 -1.62 12.09
C LEU A 32 -0.04 -0.37 12.87
N ASP A 33 -1.04 0.36 12.38
CA ASP A 33 -1.54 1.62 12.91
C ASP A 33 -2.78 1.48 13.81
N HIS A 34 -3.19 0.26 14.16
CA HIS A 34 -4.33 0.04 15.07
C HIS A 34 -3.87 0.13 16.54
N GLY A 35 -4.50 1.03 17.29
CA GLY A 35 -4.28 1.20 18.73
C GLY A 35 -4.90 0.09 19.57
N VAL A 36 -4.63 0.14 20.87
CA VAL A 36 -5.05 -0.87 21.85
C VAL A 36 -6.57 -1.01 21.95
N ASP A 37 -7.30 0.08 21.71
CA ASP A 37 -8.78 0.09 21.75
C ASP A 37 -9.41 -0.23 20.38
N GLY A 38 -8.58 -0.67 19.42
CA GLY A 38 -9.02 -1.12 18.10
C GLY A 38 -8.71 -0.15 16.97
N LYS A 39 -9.40 -0.34 15.85
CA LYS A 39 -9.12 0.34 14.58
C LYS A 39 -9.04 1.86 14.71
N PHE A 40 -10.03 2.50 15.33
CA PHE A 40 -10.10 3.96 15.45
C PHE A 40 -9.33 4.54 16.65
N SER A 41 -8.46 3.74 17.27
CA SER A 41 -7.48 4.20 18.25
C SER A 41 -6.13 4.39 17.54
N PRO A 42 -5.41 5.51 17.78
CA PRO A 42 -4.16 5.79 17.09
C PRO A 42 -3.02 4.88 17.58
N LYS A 43 -2.16 4.47 16.66
CA LYS A 43 -0.85 3.87 16.95
C LYS A 43 0.16 4.34 15.93
N ALA A 44 1.26 4.92 16.41
CA ALA A 44 2.45 5.10 15.59
C ALA A 44 3.18 3.77 15.44
N TRP A 45 3.80 3.54 14.29
CA TRP A 45 4.57 2.34 14.00
C TRP A 45 5.91 2.73 13.39
N PRO A 46 7.03 2.13 13.84
CA PRO A 46 8.34 2.34 13.23
C PRO A 46 8.47 1.50 11.94
N LEU A 47 9.34 1.91 11.02
CA LEU A 47 9.56 1.17 9.77
C LEU A 47 10.03 -0.27 10.04
N SER A 48 10.87 -0.49 11.05
CA SER A 48 11.28 -1.81 11.53
C SER A 48 10.10 -2.76 11.75
N GLU A 49 8.98 -2.30 12.32
CA GLU A 49 7.78 -3.14 12.51
C GLU A 49 7.23 -3.63 11.15
N LEU A 50 7.15 -2.75 10.14
CA LEU A 50 6.77 -3.13 8.77
C LEU A 50 7.76 -4.16 8.20
N LYS A 51 9.08 -3.95 8.38
CA LYS A 51 10.11 -4.84 7.86
C LYS A 51 10.03 -6.23 8.48
N THR A 52 9.88 -6.32 9.80
CA THR A 52 9.71 -7.59 10.52
C THR A 52 8.55 -8.39 9.93
N LYS A 53 7.42 -7.72 9.64
CA LYS A 53 6.26 -8.38 9.02
C LYS A 53 6.56 -8.85 7.60
N VAL A 54 7.18 -8.01 6.77
CA VAL A 54 7.54 -8.40 5.40
C VAL A 54 8.53 -9.57 5.41
N ASN A 55 9.59 -9.49 6.22
CA ASN A 55 10.61 -10.53 6.36
C ASN A 55 9.97 -11.86 6.80
N LYS A 56 9.13 -11.82 7.83
CA LYS A 56 8.35 -12.97 8.30
C LYS A 56 7.60 -13.65 7.16
N TRP A 57 6.79 -12.91 6.40
CA TRP A 57 5.93 -13.50 5.37
C TRP A 57 6.67 -13.93 4.11
N GLN A 58 7.73 -13.20 3.71
CA GLN A 58 8.60 -13.66 2.63
C GLN A 58 9.26 -14.99 3.01
N ARG A 59 9.89 -15.06 4.19
CA ARG A 59 10.62 -16.26 4.62
C ARG A 59 9.70 -17.43 4.92
N PHE A 60 8.61 -17.19 5.63
CA PHE A 60 7.63 -18.22 5.96
C PHE A 60 7.08 -18.92 4.71
N MET A 61 6.71 -18.16 3.68
CA MET A 61 6.19 -18.77 2.45
C MET A 61 7.26 -19.58 1.70
N TYR A 62 8.50 -19.08 1.62
CA TYR A 62 9.58 -19.85 1.00
C TYR A 62 9.86 -21.16 1.73
N ASP A 63 10.02 -21.10 3.05
CA ASP A 63 10.42 -22.24 3.88
C ASP A 63 9.34 -23.33 3.91
N ASN A 64 8.10 -22.98 3.55
CA ASN A 64 6.96 -23.89 3.58
C ASN A 64 6.28 -24.08 2.21
N ASN A 65 6.95 -23.72 1.11
CA ASN A 65 6.43 -23.94 -0.24
C ASN A 65 5.04 -23.29 -0.48
N GLY A 66 4.83 -22.09 0.07
CA GLY A 66 3.64 -21.27 -0.09
C GLY A 66 3.87 -20.09 -1.05
N TRP A 67 2.83 -19.27 -1.26
CA TRP A 67 2.89 -18.10 -2.15
C TRP A 67 2.14 -16.89 -1.57
N ASN A 68 2.81 -15.73 -1.56
CA ASN A 68 2.25 -14.50 -0.99
C ASN A 68 1.26 -13.79 -1.93
N ALA A 69 0.18 -13.24 -1.38
CA ALA A 69 -0.52 -12.10 -1.98
C ALA A 69 0.15 -10.80 -1.51
N LEU A 70 0.65 -10.00 -2.44
CA LEU A 70 1.34 -8.75 -2.15
C LEU A 70 0.37 -7.59 -2.42
N TYR A 71 -0.06 -6.90 -1.37
CA TYR A 71 -1.04 -5.82 -1.48
C TYR A 71 -0.83 -4.79 -0.37
N LEU A 72 -1.21 -3.54 -0.65
CA LEU A 72 -1.18 -2.43 0.31
C LEU A 72 -2.54 -1.75 0.46
N GLY A 73 -3.53 -2.15 -0.32
CA GLY A 73 -4.86 -1.56 -0.30
C GLY A 73 -5.90 -2.48 -0.93
N ASN A 74 -7.14 -2.26 -0.55
CA ASN A 74 -8.35 -2.83 -1.15
C ASN A 74 -9.54 -1.95 -0.71
N HIS A 75 -10.77 -2.36 -1.03
CA HIS A 75 -11.98 -1.61 -0.69
C HIS A 75 -12.27 -1.47 0.83
N ASP A 76 -11.55 -2.18 1.71
CA ASP A 76 -11.67 -2.09 3.16
C ASP A 76 -10.45 -1.41 3.83
N GLN A 77 -9.44 -1.04 3.05
CA GLN A 77 -8.20 -0.45 3.56
C GLN A 77 -8.02 0.97 3.00
N PRO A 78 -7.41 1.90 3.76
CA PRO A 78 -7.10 3.24 3.25
C PRO A 78 -6.19 3.20 2.02
N ARG A 79 -6.10 4.33 1.32
CA ARG A 79 -5.23 4.47 0.14
C ARG A 79 -3.78 4.34 0.57
N ALA A 80 -3.03 3.48 -0.12
CA ALA A 80 -1.68 3.09 0.28
C ALA A 80 -0.71 4.27 0.41
N VAL A 81 -0.78 5.26 -0.50
CA VAL A 81 0.09 6.45 -0.46
C VAL A 81 -0.14 7.29 0.80
N SER A 82 -1.39 7.48 1.22
CA SER A 82 -1.75 8.24 2.42
C SER A 82 -1.43 7.50 3.72
N ARG A 83 -1.35 6.17 3.67
CA ARG A 83 -1.19 5.33 4.86
C ARG A 83 0.26 4.96 5.16
N PHE A 84 1.03 4.61 4.13
CA PHE A 84 2.37 4.05 4.27
C PHE A 84 3.48 5.00 3.82
N ALA A 85 3.13 6.16 3.28
CA ALA A 85 4.07 7.16 2.76
C ALA A 85 3.47 8.57 2.94
N HIS A 86 3.87 9.52 2.08
CA HIS A 86 3.39 10.90 2.14
C HIS A 86 2.50 11.23 0.95
N ASP A 87 1.28 11.72 1.21
CA ASP A 87 0.32 12.11 0.17
C ASP A 87 0.20 13.63 -0.04
N GLY A 88 1.00 14.41 0.70
CA GLY A 88 1.13 15.85 0.50
C GLY A 88 1.65 16.20 -0.91
N PRO A 89 1.24 17.34 -1.50
CA PRO A 89 1.54 17.68 -2.89
C PRO A 89 3.02 17.61 -3.28
N GLU A 90 3.92 17.92 -2.33
CA GLU A 90 5.37 17.91 -2.53
C GLU A 90 5.96 16.50 -2.75
N TYR A 91 5.45 15.49 -2.03
CA TYR A 91 6.04 14.14 -2.00
C TYR A 91 5.16 13.03 -2.58
N ARG A 92 3.88 13.33 -2.87
CA ARG A 92 2.89 12.33 -3.29
C ARG A 92 3.34 11.51 -4.48
N GLN A 93 3.93 12.14 -5.50
CA GLN A 93 4.33 11.42 -6.71
C GLN A 93 5.47 10.43 -6.44
N ALA A 94 6.52 10.85 -5.73
CA ALA A 94 7.62 9.98 -5.32
C ALA A 94 7.11 8.85 -4.40
N SER A 95 6.28 9.18 -3.42
CA SER A 95 5.64 8.22 -2.52
C SER A 95 4.81 7.19 -3.29
N ALA A 96 3.98 7.61 -4.24
CA ALA A 96 3.15 6.69 -5.01
C ALA A 96 3.98 5.78 -5.95
N LYS A 97 5.13 6.26 -6.45
CA LYS A 97 6.12 5.46 -7.19
C LYS A 97 6.77 4.40 -6.29
N LEU A 98 7.17 4.78 -5.06
CA LEU A 98 7.66 3.84 -4.05
C LEU A 98 6.62 2.75 -3.76
N ILE A 99 5.35 3.13 -3.58
CA ILE A 99 4.23 2.20 -3.36
C ILE A 99 4.03 1.25 -4.55
N ALA A 100 4.42 1.62 -5.77
CA ALA A 100 4.42 0.73 -6.92
C ALA A 100 5.54 -0.33 -6.81
N ILE A 101 6.75 0.11 -6.48
CA ILE A 101 7.96 -0.73 -6.42
C ILE A 101 7.91 -1.71 -5.24
N PHE A 102 7.49 -1.23 -4.07
CA PHE A 102 7.53 -1.97 -2.81
C PHE A 102 6.92 -3.39 -2.92
N PRO A 103 5.65 -3.57 -3.36
CA PRO A 103 5.10 -4.91 -3.56
C PRO A 103 5.54 -5.53 -4.89
N ALA A 104 5.85 -4.75 -5.93
CA ALA A 104 6.14 -5.27 -7.26
C ALA A 104 7.46 -6.03 -7.36
N PHE A 105 8.41 -5.87 -6.44
CA PHE A 105 9.71 -6.55 -6.48
C PHE A 105 9.93 -7.56 -5.33
N GLN A 106 8.87 -7.95 -4.61
CA GLN A 106 8.90 -9.04 -3.62
C GLN A 106 8.44 -10.38 -4.24
N ALA A 107 8.64 -11.49 -3.55
CA ALA A 107 8.15 -12.80 -4.00
C ALA A 107 6.67 -12.97 -3.69
N GLY A 108 5.88 -13.37 -4.69
CA GLY A 108 4.42 -13.46 -4.58
C GLY A 108 3.67 -12.89 -5.80
N THR A 109 2.37 -12.69 -5.66
CA THR A 109 1.52 -12.08 -6.68
C THR A 109 1.08 -10.69 -6.24
N PRO A 110 1.48 -9.60 -6.93
CA PRO A 110 1.02 -8.26 -6.62
C PRO A 110 -0.45 -8.04 -7.00
N PHE A 111 -1.20 -7.41 -6.10
CA PHE A 111 -2.56 -6.94 -6.30
C PHE A 111 -2.56 -5.41 -6.21
N ILE A 112 -3.04 -4.77 -7.26
CA ILE A 112 -3.16 -3.31 -7.36
C ILE A 112 -4.64 -2.97 -7.27
N TYR A 113 -5.01 -2.08 -6.35
CA TYR A 113 -6.38 -1.64 -6.19
C TYR A 113 -6.66 -0.40 -7.05
N GLN A 114 -7.87 -0.29 -7.62
CA GLN A 114 -8.24 0.80 -8.55
C GLN A 114 -7.90 2.18 -8.00
N GLY A 115 -7.17 2.97 -8.78
CA GLY A 115 -6.73 4.31 -8.40
C GLY A 115 -5.39 4.37 -7.67
N GLN A 116 -4.83 3.23 -7.25
CA GLN A 116 -3.48 3.17 -6.69
C GLN A 116 -2.43 3.54 -7.76
N GLU A 117 -2.68 3.15 -9.01
CA GLU A 117 -1.85 3.41 -10.18
C GLU A 117 -1.78 4.88 -10.61
N ILE A 118 -2.70 5.73 -10.14
CA ILE A 118 -2.64 7.19 -10.31
C ILE A 118 -2.29 7.90 -8.99
N GLY A 119 -2.09 7.16 -7.91
CA GLY A 119 -1.81 7.70 -6.59
C GLY A 119 -2.98 8.49 -6.00
N MET A 120 -4.21 7.96 -6.11
CA MET A 120 -5.36 8.47 -5.35
C MET A 120 -5.09 8.44 -3.85
N THR A 121 -5.60 9.44 -3.14
CA THR A 121 -5.35 9.69 -1.72
C THR A 121 -6.60 9.46 -0.88
N ASN A 122 -6.42 9.32 0.44
CA ASN A 122 -7.51 9.37 1.41
C ASN A 122 -8.31 10.67 1.27
N VAL A 123 -9.53 10.67 1.78
CA VAL A 123 -10.38 11.87 1.83
C VAL A 123 -9.74 12.94 2.70
N PRO A 124 -9.99 14.24 2.45
CA PRO A 124 -9.38 15.30 3.24
C PRO A 124 -10.00 15.41 4.65
N ILE A 125 -9.25 15.96 5.61
CA ILE A 125 -9.66 16.06 7.02
C ILE A 125 -10.88 16.97 7.23
N GLU A 126 -11.13 17.86 6.29
CA GLU A 126 -12.26 18.78 6.27
C GLU A 126 -13.59 18.11 5.90
N TRP A 127 -13.59 16.83 5.50
CA TRP A 127 -14.84 16.12 5.24
C TRP A 127 -15.66 15.94 6.53
N ASP A 128 -16.92 16.37 6.44
CA ASP A 128 -17.88 16.22 7.53
C ASP A 128 -18.34 14.76 7.66
N MET A 129 -18.81 14.36 8.85
CA MET A 129 -19.40 13.03 9.06
C MET A 129 -20.53 12.67 8.09
N LYS A 130 -21.26 13.67 7.55
CA LYS A 130 -22.34 13.47 6.55
C LYS A 130 -21.82 12.99 5.18
N ASP A 131 -20.54 13.22 4.88
CA ASP A 131 -19.91 12.84 3.61
C ASP A 131 -19.45 11.37 3.64
N TYR A 132 -19.32 10.78 4.83
CA TYR A 132 -19.05 9.35 5.01
C TYR A 132 -20.31 8.50 4.80
N LYS A 133 -20.10 7.30 4.27
CA LYS A 133 -21.09 6.24 4.02
C LYS A 133 -20.76 4.94 4.76
N ASP A 134 -19.52 4.79 5.24
CA ASP A 134 -19.05 3.57 5.89
C ASP A 134 -19.74 3.38 7.25
N ILE A 135 -20.59 2.35 7.32
CA ILE A 135 -21.30 1.98 8.54
C ILE A 135 -20.36 1.71 9.73
N ASP A 136 -19.10 1.30 9.49
CA ASP A 136 -18.14 1.02 10.57
C ASP A 136 -17.77 2.30 11.34
N CYS A 137 -17.37 3.37 10.64
CA CYS A 137 -17.07 4.65 11.28
C CYS A 137 -18.35 5.40 11.73
N LEU A 138 -19.45 5.29 10.97
CA LEU A 138 -20.71 5.94 11.33
C LEU A 138 -21.29 5.36 12.63
N ASN A 139 -21.29 4.02 12.78
CA ASN A 139 -21.73 3.39 14.02
C ASN A 139 -20.78 3.72 15.18
N HIS A 140 -19.46 3.72 14.95
CA HIS A 140 -18.51 4.13 15.99
C HIS A 140 -18.76 5.57 16.43
N TRP A 141 -19.02 6.49 15.50
CA TRP A 141 -19.37 7.86 15.80
C TRP A 141 -20.69 7.95 16.59
N ASP A 142 -21.73 7.26 16.15
CA ASP A 142 -23.05 7.30 16.80
C ASP A 142 -23.03 6.76 18.23
N ILE A 143 -22.16 5.79 18.54
CA ILE A 143 -21.98 5.27 19.90
C ILE A 143 -21.34 6.32 20.83
N HIS A 144 -20.43 7.16 20.33
CA HIS A 144 -19.58 8.01 21.17
C HIS A 144 -19.92 9.50 21.11
N LYS A 145 -20.57 10.01 20.06
CA LYS A 145 -20.71 11.46 19.78
C LYS A 145 -21.40 12.25 20.88
N ASP A 146 -22.30 11.63 21.66
CA ASP A 146 -23.07 12.32 22.69
C ASP A 146 -22.37 12.28 24.06
N SER A 147 -21.47 11.32 24.29
CA SER A 147 -20.74 11.14 25.55
C SER A 147 -19.29 11.60 25.50
N ALA A 148 -18.70 11.70 24.31
CA ALA A 148 -17.31 12.11 24.11
C ALA A 148 -17.13 13.62 24.26
N ASP A 149 -15.99 14.04 24.79
CA ASP A 149 -15.55 15.43 24.77
C ASP A 149 -15.05 15.85 23.38
N GLU A 150 -14.83 17.15 23.18
CA GLU A 150 -14.43 17.69 21.87
C GLU A 150 -13.04 17.22 21.42
N ALA A 151 -12.13 16.95 22.37
CA ALA A 151 -10.81 16.39 22.07
C ALA A 151 -10.94 14.97 21.49
N SER A 152 -11.75 14.12 22.13
CA SER A 152 -12.02 12.75 21.69
C SER A 152 -12.75 12.74 20.34
N LYS A 153 -13.73 13.63 20.13
CA LYS A 153 -14.40 13.76 18.84
C LYS A 153 -13.45 14.14 17.72
N SER A 154 -12.52 15.06 18.01
CA SER A 154 -11.50 15.49 17.04
C SER A 154 -10.58 14.32 16.69
N LEU A 155 -10.10 13.58 17.70
CA LEU A 155 -9.31 12.38 17.50
C LEU A 155 -10.07 11.33 16.66
N PHE A 156 -11.33 11.05 16.96
CA PHE A 156 -12.11 10.09 16.18
C PHE A 156 -12.22 10.51 14.71
N LYS A 157 -12.45 11.79 14.43
CA LYS A 157 -12.50 12.30 13.05
C LYS A 157 -11.16 12.15 12.33
N GLU A 158 -10.04 12.44 13.00
CA GLU A 158 -8.70 12.18 12.46
C GLU A 158 -8.50 10.69 12.14
N GLU A 159 -8.91 9.81 13.03
CA GLU A 159 -8.77 8.37 12.82
C GLU A 159 -9.74 7.83 11.74
N TYR A 160 -10.93 8.43 11.57
CA TYR A 160 -11.80 8.13 10.44
C TYR A 160 -11.19 8.58 9.12
N GLN A 161 -10.60 9.77 9.07
CA GLN A 161 -9.90 10.26 7.89
C GLN A 161 -8.75 9.33 7.50
N LYS A 162 -8.03 8.77 8.47
CA LYS A 162 -6.94 7.82 8.21
C LYS A 162 -7.45 6.42 7.85
N LYS A 163 -8.51 5.92 8.48
CA LYS A 163 -8.83 4.48 8.53
C LYS A 163 -10.21 4.07 8.02
N SER A 164 -11.09 5.03 7.71
CA SER A 164 -12.40 4.71 7.14
C SER A 164 -12.23 3.94 5.82
N ARG A 165 -13.13 2.98 5.58
CA ARG A 165 -13.12 2.20 4.33
C ARG A 165 -13.53 3.06 3.13
N ASP A 166 -14.25 4.15 3.40
CA ASP A 166 -14.65 5.13 2.39
C ASP A 166 -13.46 5.77 1.66
N ASN A 167 -12.29 5.84 2.29
CA ASN A 167 -11.06 6.31 1.64
C ASN A 167 -10.74 5.57 0.33
N ALA A 168 -11.00 4.27 0.29
CA ALA A 168 -10.80 3.44 -0.89
C ALA A 168 -12.04 3.32 -1.79
N ARG A 169 -13.17 3.92 -1.39
CA ARG A 169 -14.46 3.79 -2.10
C ARG A 169 -14.92 5.07 -2.75
N THR A 170 -14.20 6.18 -2.56
CA THR A 170 -14.40 7.37 -3.39
C THR A 170 -14.40 6.99 -4.87
N PRO A 171 -15.30 7.55 -5.69
CA PRO A 171 -15.36 7.26 -7.10
C PRO A 171 -14.00 7.41 -7.81
N MET A 172 -13.73 6.51 -8.76
CA MET A 172 -12.50 6.56 -9.58
C MET A 172 -12.40 7.89 -10.32
N GLN A 173 -11.19 8.45 -10.38
CA GLN A 173 -10.90 9.74 -10.99
C GLN A 173 -10.43 9.53 -12.44
N TRP A 174 -11.36 9.54 -13.41
CA TRP A 174 -11.05 9.28 -14.81
C TRP A 174 -10.46 10.50 -15.52
N ASP A 175 -11.07 11.68 -15.34
CA ASP A 175 -10.65 12.94 -15.97
C ASP A 175 -10.96 14.15 -15.08
N ASP A 176 -10.80 15.37 -15.60
CA ASP A 176 -11.06 16.65 -14.92
C ASP A 176 -12.49 17.19 -15.14
N SER A 177 -13.38 16.41 -15.76
CA SER A 177 -14.79 16.76 -15.97
C SER A 177 -15.61 16.61 -14.67
N PRO A 178 -16.87 17.10 -14.61
CA PRO A 178 -17.71 16.96 -13.43
C PRO A 178 -17.74 15.52 -12.90
N HIS A 179 -17.60 15.36 -11.58
CA HIS A 179 -17.48 14.07 -10.91
C HIS A 179 -16.32 13.19 -11.42
N ALA A 180 -15.25 13.81 -11.90
CA ALA A 180 -14.06 13.15 -12.43
C ALA A 180 -14.34 12.18 -13.59
N GLY A 181 -15.39 12.45 -14.38
CA GLY A 181 -15.84 11.56 -15.45
C GLY A 181 -16.47 10.25 -14.96
N PHE A 182 -16.68 10.08 -13.66
CA PHE A 182 -17.24 8.84 -13.09
C PHE A 182 -18.72 8.63 -13.46
N THR A 183 -19.51 9.70 -13.50
CA THR A 183 -20.94 9.62 -13.79
C THR A 183 -21.47 10.93 -14.37
N THR A 184 -22.51 10.85 -15.19
CA THR A 184 -23.30 11.99 -15.66
C THR A 184 -24.48 12.33 -14.73
N SER A 185 -24.75 11.50 -13.73
CA SER A 185 -25.74 11.81 -12.69
C SER A 185 -25.29 13.02 -11.89
N SER A 186 -26.22 13.91 -11.54
CA SER A 186 -25.97 15.03 -10.63
C SER A 186 -25.63 14.60 -9.20
N THR A 187 -25.86 13.33 -8.87
CA THR A 187 -25.67 12.79 -7.52
C THR A 187 -24.99 11.43 -7.63
N PRO A 188 -23.65 11.36 -7.55
CA PRO A 188 -22.97 10.09 -7.37
C PRO A 188 -23.37 9.47 -6.02
N TRP A 189 -23.26 8.15 -5.91
CA TRP A 189 -23.60 7.43 -4.68
C TRP A 189 -22.77 7.90 -3.46
N MET A 190 -21.56 8.40 -3.73
CA MET A 190 -20.63 8.98 -2.78
C MET A 190 -19.94 10.20 -3.41
N ARG A 191 -19.55 11.17 -2.58
CA ARG A 191 -18.78 12.36 -2.99
C ARG A 191 -17.47 11.94 -3.68
N VAL A 192 -17.16 12.60 -4.79
CA VAL A 192 -15.86 12.47 -5.48
C VAL A 192 -14.81 13.29 -4.74
N HIS A 193 -13.56 12.82 -4.68
CA HIS A 193 -12.50 13.56 -4.03
C HIS A 193 -12.19 14.84 -4.82
N ASP A 194 -12.12 15.99 -4.15
CA ASP A 194 -11.98 17.30 -4.79
C ASP A 194 -10.66 17.51 -5.56
N ASN A 195 -9.66 16.63 -5.38
CA ASN A 195 -8.35 16.71 -6.05
C ASN A 195 -8.37 16.05 -7.44
N TYR A 196 -9.52 15.61 -7.94
CA TYR A 196 -9.63 14.93 -9.23
C TYR A 196 -9.13 15.75 -10.42
N LYS A 197 -9.10 17.08 -10.28
CA LYS A 197 -8.53 17.98 -11.30
C LYS A 197 -7.02 17.82 -11.44
N ASP A 198 -6.34 17.51 -10.34
CA ASP A 198 -4.88 17.33 -10.30
C ASP A 198 -4.49 15.86 -10.48
N ILE A 199 -5.32 14.95 -9.98
CA ILE A 199 -5.07 13.50 -10.00
C ILE A 199 -6.20 12.83 -10.78
N ASN A 200 -5.95 12.43 -12.02
CA ASN A 200 -6.91 11.63 -12.78
C ASN A 200 -6.19 10.76 -13.82
N ALA A 201 -6.88 9.74 -14.33
CA ALA A 201 -6.30 8.84 -15.31
C ALA A 201 -5.88 9.58 -16.60
N ALA A 202 -6.71 10.49 -17.12
CA ALA A 202 -6.44 11.21 -18.36
C ALA A 202 -5.12 12.01 -18.31
N SER A 203 -4.78 12.62 -17.17
CA SER A 203 -3.51 13.33 -16.99
C SER A 203 -2.30 12.41 -16.80
N GLN A 204 -2.51 11.18 -16.32
CA GLN A 204 -1.42 10.26 -15.95
C GLN A 204 -0.98 9.33 -17.07
N VAL A 205 -1.92 8.80 -17.87
CA VAL A 205 -1.65 7.65 -18.77
C VAL A 205 -0.65 7.95 -19.89
N ASN A 206 -0.52 9.22 -20.30
CA ASN A 206 0.33 9.63 -21.41
C ASN A 206 1.66 10.27 -20.97
N ASP A 207 1.86 10.48 -19.67
CA ASP A 207 3.07 11.10 -19.15
C ASP A 207 3.98 10.03 -18.52
N PRO A 208 5.15 9.73 -19.13
CA PRO A 208 6.05 8.69 -18.65
C PRO A 208 6.70 9.03 -17.29
N THR A 209 6.63 10.29 -16.85
CA THR A 209 7.20 10.72 -15.57
C THR A 209 6.25 10.48 -14.40
N LEU A 210 4.96 10.21 -14.67
CA LEU A 210 3.91 10.10 -13.66
C LEU A 210 3.75 8.67 -13.11
N VAL A 211 2.90 8.54 -12.08
CA VAL A 211 2.75 7.33 -11.25
C VAL A 211 2.32 6.13 -12.10
N PHE A 212 1.39 6.34 -13.03
CA PHE A 212 0.87 5.26 -13.89
C PHE A 212 1.98 4.55 -14.66
N HIS A 213 2.92 5.33 -15.21
CA HIS A 213 4.06 4.78 -15.94
C HIS A 213 5.01 3.98 -15.04
N MET A 214 5.21 4.42 -13.79
CA MET A 214 6.02 3.66 -12.83
C MET A 214 5.41 2.28 -12.51
N TYR A 215 4.09 2.19 -12.34
CA TYR A 215 3.42 0.89 -12.19
C TYR A 215 3.64 0.00 -13.41
N ARG A 216 3.50 0.56 -14.62
CA ARG A 216 3.76 -0.18 -15.86
C ARG A 216 5.19 -0.69 -15.90
N LEU A 217 6.17 0.17 -15.67
CA LEU A 217 7.60 -0.15 -15.69
C LEU A 217 7.97 -1.20 -14.64
N ALA A 218 7.50 -1.06 -13.39
CA ALA A 218 7.76 -2.03 -12.34
C ALA A 218 7.20 -3.43 -12.70
N LEU A 219 6.01 -3.50 -13.28
CA LEU A 219 5.42 -4.77 -13.71
C LEU A 219 6.13 -5.37 -14.95
N GLU A 220 6.58 -4.54 -15.88
CA GLU A 220 7.40 -4.96 -17.01
C GLU A 220 8.73 -5.55 -16.54
N LYS A 221 9.45 -4.84 -15.65
CA LYS A 221 10.71 -5.30 -15.07
C LYS A 221 10.56 -6.56 -14.24
N ARG A 222 9.47 -6.67 -13.46
CA ARG A 222 9.12 -7.90 -12.75
C ARG A 222 9.02 -9.10 -13.70
N LYS A 223 8.46 -8.92 -14.89
CA LYS A 223 8.31 -9.99 -15.91
C LYS A 223 9.62 -10.28 -16.63
N GLU A 224 10.38 -9.24 -16.97
CA GLU A 224 11.67 -9.33 -17.64
C GLU A 224 12.67 -10.11 -16.78
N HIS A 225 12.78 -9.76 -15.50
CA HIS A 225 13.68 -10.38 -14.53
C HIS A 225 12.95 -11.39 -13.64
N LYS A 226 12.05 -12.22 -14.21
CA LYS A 226 11.18 -13.11 -13.43
C LYS A 226 11.95 -14.06 -12.50
N ASP A 227 13.12 -14.55 -12.94
CA ASP A 227 13.90 -15.51 -12.16
C ASP A 227 14.43 -14.87 -10.87
N THR A 228 14.66 -13.56 -10.88
CA THR A 228 15.13 -12.78 -9.71
C THR A 228 13.98 -12.10 -8.97
N LEU A 229 13.14 -11.32 -9.67
CA LEU A 229 12.11 -10.48 -9.06
C LEU A 229 10.80 -11.22 -8.76
N VAL A 230 10.54 -12.39 -9.37
CA VAL A 230 9.37 -13.24 -9.03
C VAL A 230 9.82 -14.41 -8.16
N TYR A 231 10.74 -15.24 -8.65
CA TYR A 231 11.10 -16.52 -8.04
C TYR A 231 12.38 -16.49 -7.19
N GLY A 232 13.23 -15.48 -7.36
CA GLY A 232 14.52 -15.39 -6.69
C GLY A 232 14.37 -15.23 -5.19
N ASP A 233 15.27 -15.80 -4.41
CA ASP A 233 15.18 -15.83 -2.96
C ASP A 233 15.22 -14.41 -2.36
N PHE A 234 14.90 -14.25 -1.07
CA PHE A 234 14.75 -12.97 -0.39
C PHE A 234 15.64 -12.86 0.85
N GLU A 235 16.43 -11.79 0.97
CA GLU A 235 17.22 -11.49 2.17
C GLU A 235 17.05 -10.03 2.56
N LEU A 236 16.46 -9.78 3.73
CA LEU A 236 16.39 -8.43 4.30
C LEU A 236 17.80 -7.96 4.70
N VAL A 237 18.17 -6.72 4.35
CA VAL A 237 19.52 -6.20 4.59
C VAL A 237 19.72 -5.72 6.03
N ASP A 238 18.80 -4.91 6.55
CA ASP A 238 18.89 -4.29 7.86
C ASP A 238 17.47 -4.13 8.45
N GLU A 239 17.11 -5.00 9.39
CA GLU A 239 15.77 -5.02 9.97
C GLU A 239 15.51 -3.85 10.93
N GLU A 240 16.52 -3.46 11.70
CA GLU A 240 16.39 -2.47 12.79
C GLU A 240 16.43 -1.01 12.28
N ASN A 241 16.90 -0.77 11.05
CA ASN A 241 17.01 0.59 10.51
C ASN A 241 15.63 1.22 10.21
N ASP A 242 15.24 2.26 10.93
CA ASP A 242 13.91 2.85 10.77
C ASP A 242 13.74 3.81 9.58
N LYS A 243 14.75 3.97 8.72
CA LYS A 243 14.71 4.92 7.59
C LYS A 243 14.70 4.27 6.20
N ILE A 244 15.38 3.14 6.05
CA ILE A 244 15.64 2.53 4.73
C ILE A 244 15.12 1.10 4.70
N PHE A 245 14.16 0.79 3.84
CA PHE A 245 13.76 -0.59 3.56
C PHE A 245 14.56 -1.14 2.38
N ALA A 246 15.49 -2.06 2.65
CA ALA A 246 16.31 -2.67 1.61
C ALA A 246 16.37 -4.20 1.74
N TYR A 247 16.31 -4.90 0.61
CA TYR A 247 16.41 -6.36 0.54
C TYR A 247 17.08 -6.80 -0.76
N LYS A 248 17.73 -7.96 -0.72
CA LYS A 248 18.30 -8.61 -1.89
C LYS A 248 17.30 -9.61 -2.46
N ARG A 249 17.28 -9.70 -3.79
CA ARG A 249 16.67 -10.78 -4.56
C ARG A 249 17.75 -11.49 -5.35
N PHE A 250 17.82 -12.82 -5.31
CA PHE A 250 18.85 -13.56 -6.01
C PHE A 250 18.32 -14.86 -6.62
N ALA A 251 18.61 -15.06 -7.90
CA ALA A 251 18.21 -16.23 -8.66
C ALA A 251 19.31 -17.31 -8.64
N SER A 252 18.92 -18.55 -8.89
CA SER A 252 19.85 -19.69 -8.97
C SER A 252 20.83 -19.60 -10.15
N ASN A 253 20.52 -18.80 -11.17
CA ASN A 253 21.39 -18.53 -12.32
C ASN A 253 22.49 -17.48 -12.02
N GLY A 254 22.53 -16.93 -10.81
CA GLY A 254 23.50 -15.92 -10.37
C GLY A 254 23.07 -14.47 -10.58
N GLU A 255 21.92 -14.21 -11.21
CA GLU A 255 21.34 -12.87 -11.28
C GLU A 255 20.91 -12.41 -9.87
N ALA A 256 21.15 -11.15 -9.53
CA ALA A 256 20.75 -10.57 -8.27
C ALA A 256 20.33 -9.11 -8.43
N ALA A 257 19.42 -8.67 -7.57
CA ALA A 257 18.98 -7.30 -7.46
C ALA A 257 19.00 -6.85 -5.99
N LEU A 258 19.41 -5.61 -5.76
CA LEU A 258 19.22 -4.91 -4.50
C LEU A 258 18.04 -3.97 -4.68
N VAL A 259 16.97 -4.18 -3.93
CA VAL A 259 15.80 -3.29 -3.93
C VAL A 259 15.91 -2.38 -2.72
N VAL A 260 15.83 -1.07 -2.93
CA VAL A 260 15.92 -0.05 -1.90
C VAL A 260 14.70 0.84 -2.00
N CYS A 261 13.98 1.01 -0.89
CA CYS A 261 12.86 1.93 -0.73
C CYS A 261 13.19 2.86 0.44
N THR A 262 13.39 4.14 0.16
CA THR A 262 13.70 5.15 1.19
C THR A 262 12.56 6.16 1.27
N GLY A 263 12.19 6.56 2.49
CA GLY A 263 11.23 7.64 2.74
C GLY A 263 11.89 9.01 2.92
N ASP A 264 13.18 9.01 3.27
CA ASP A 264 14.01 10.19 3.44
C ASP A 264 15.19 10.14 2.46
N VAL A 265 15.54 11.31 1.92
CA VAL A 265 16.77 11.54 1.15
C VAL A 265 17.95 11.59 2.14
N ASP A 266 18.31 10.45 2.72
CA ASP A 266 19.55 10.31 3.48
C ASP A 266 20.58 9.70 2.54
N ASP A 267 21.47 10.55 1.99
CA ASP A 267 22.55 10.22 1.04
C ASP A 267 23.60 9.21 1.60
N SER A 268 23.37 8.65 2.78
CA SER A 268 24.29 7.76 3.49
C SER A 268 24.21 6.30 3.04
N PHE A 269 23.24 5.91 2.20
CA PHE A 269 23.19 4.55 1.65
C PHE A 269 24.25 4.34 0.56
N GLN A 270 25.37 3.72 0.94
CA GLN A 270 26.41 3.28 0.00
C GLN A 270 26.22 1.80 -0.30
N SER A 271 25.79 1.45 -1.52
CA SER A 271 25.80 0.07 -1.98
C SER A 271 27.27 -0.41 -2.07
N GLN A 272 27.62 -1.51 -1.39
CA GLN A 272 28.99 -2.08 -1.48
C GLN A 272 29.17 -3.01 -2.68
N GLY A 273 28.30 -2.95 -3.68
CA GLY A 273 28.27 -3.86 -4.83
C GLY A 273 28.53 -3.13 -6.14
N GLY A 274 29.34 -3.71 -7.03
CA GLY A 274 29.59 -3.21 -8.39
C GLY A 274 28.48 -3.50 -9.40
N ALA A 275 27.22 -3.66 -8.94
CA ALA A 275 26.07 -3.77 -9.83
C ALA A 275 25.77 -2.37 -10.39
N GLY A 276 25.44 -2.27 -11.69
CA GLY A 276 25.04 -1.00 -12.26
C GLY A 276 23.78 -0.51 -11.55
N ASP A 277 23.87 0.64 -10.89
CA ASP A 277 22.70 1.29 -10.28
C ASP A 277 21.72 1.64 -11.40
N VAL A 278 20.47 1.20 -11.25
CA VAL A 278 19.37 1.74 -12.07
C VAL A 278 18.56 2.64 -11.16
N ASP A 279 18.79 3.94 -11.29
CA ASP A 279 17.93 4.96 -10.70
C ASP A 279 16.64 5.07 -11.53
N TRP A 280 15.59 4.40 -11.04
CA TRP A 280 14.29 4.33 -11.71
C TRP A 280 13.50 5.64 -11.62
N GLU A 281 13.92 6.64 -10.82
CA GLU A 281 13.24 7.93 -10.78
C GLU A 281 13.40 8.71 -12.08
N ASN A 282 14.51 8.46 -12.81
CA ASN A 282 14.95 9.23 -13.98
C ASN A 282 14.98 8.44 -15.31
N THR A 283 14.57 7.18 -15.33
CA THR A 283 14.50 6.38 -16.56
C THR A 283 13.28 6.78 -17.40
N GLY A 284 13.51 7.68 -18.36
CA GLY A 284 12.62 7.98 -19.48
C GLY A 284 12.74 7.00 -20.64
#